data_AF-A0A6I3UUB1-F1
#
_entry.id   AF-A0A6I3UUB1-F1
#
_cell.length_a   1.000
_cell.length_b   1.000
_cell.length_c   1.000
_cell.angle_alpha   90.00
_cell.angle_beta   90.00
_cell.angle_gamma   90.00
#
_symmetry.space_group_name_H-M   'P 1'
#
loop_
_entity.id
_entity.type
_entity.pdbx_description
1 polymer ?
#
loop_
_entity_poly.entity_id
_entity_poly.type
_entity_poly.pdbx_seq_one_letter_code
_entity_poly.pdbx_strand_id
1 'polypeptide(L)'
;MPAYRGGVDGLKTGTTDKAGASFVGTTVEKGMRIITVVLNADQQDSNTYARFTATSSLLDYVSANFALKTVVQKGETYKDSKVTVLDGKEDKVAAIAKSDIAIVQRVGSEATSALQF
;
A
#
# COMPACT_ATOMS: atom_id res chain seq x y z
N MET A 1 23.91 10.26 -2.95
CA MET A 1 23.48 9.69 -1.66
C MET A 1 23.65 8.17 -1.71
N PRO A 2 24.43 7.54 -0.83
CA PRO A 2 24.86 6.14 -0.98
C PRO A 2 23.74 5.08 -0.95
N ALA A 3 22.62 5.36 -0.26
CA ALA A 3 21.46 4.45 -0.17
C ALA A 3 20.18 5.07 -0.77
N TYR A 4 20.32 5.82 -1.87
CA TYR A 4 19.19 6.44 -2.55
C TYR A 4 18.28 5.39 -3.22
N ARG A 5 16.96 5.51 -3.01
CA ARG A 5 15.93 4.77 -3.75
C ARG A 5 14.87 5.77 -4.21
N GLY A 6 14.55 5.74 -5.51
CA GLY A 6 13.52 6.62 -6.09
C GLY A 6 12.14 6.35 -5.49
N GLY A 7 11.32 7.40 -5.35
CA GLY A 7 9.97 7.32 -4.80
C GLY A 7 9.90 7.39 -3.27
N VAL A 8 11.01 7.14 -2.57
CA VAL A 8 11.08 7.27 -1.10
C VAL A 8 11.04 8.75 -0.71
N ASP A 9 10.05 9.13 0.10
CA ASP A 9 9.79 10.50 0.54
C ASP A 9 9.86 10.68 2.08
N GLY A 10 10.34 9.68 2.81
CA GLY A 10 10.45 9.70 4.28
C GLY A 10 10.79 8.32 4.86
N LEU A 11 10.78 8.11 6.19
CA LEU A 11 10.32 9.03 7.22
C LEU A 11 11.36 9.28 8.32
N LYS A 12 11.80 8.26 9.07
CA LYS A 12 12.69 8.48 10.23
C LYS A 12 13.59 7.29 10.52
N THR A 13 14.84 7.59 10.86
CA THR A 13 15.82 6.63 11.38
C THR A 13 15.83 6.61 12.91
N GLY A 14 16.13 5.46 13.51
CA GLY A 14 16.36 5.32 14.95
C GLY A 14 17.49 4.33 15.23
N THR A 15 18.35 4.63 16.20
CA THR A 15 19.44 3.74 16.60
C THR A 15 19.71 3.89 18.09
N THR A 16 19.72 2.78 18.82
CA THR A 16 20.26 2.66 20.18
C THR A 16 20.85 1.26 20.31
N ASP A 17 21.67 1.01 21.33
CA ASP A 17 22.26 -0.32 21.55
C ASP A 17 21.19 -1.43 21.68
N LYS A 18 20.01 -1.11 22.22
CA LYS A 18 18.90 -2.05 22.37
C LYS A 18 18.01 -2.16 21.12
N ALA A 19 17.91 -1.10 20.33
CA ALA A 19 17.00 -1.04 19.18
C ALA A 19 17.67 -1.37 17.84
N GLY A 20 19.01 -1.34 17.80
CA GLY A 20 19.82 -1.49 16.59
C GLY A 20 19.47 -0.53 15.46
N ALA A 21 19.93 -0.84 14.26
CA ALA A 21 19.72 -0.02 13.07
C ALA A 21 18.27 -0.08 12.57
N SER A 22 17.45 0.91 12.92
CA SER A 22 16.02 0.96 12.57
C SER A 22 15.67 2.09 11.60
N PHE A 23 14.67 1.87 10.76
CA PHE A 23 14.15 2.85 9.79
C PHE A 23 12.66 2.62 9.50
N VAL A 24 11.90 3.72 9.52
CA VAL A 24 10.54 3.78 8.98
C VAL A 24 10.58 4.56 7.68
N GLY A 25 10.15 3.93 6.58
CA GLY A 25 10.14 4.50 5.25
C GLY A 25 8.72 4.77 4.74
N THR A 26 8.56 5.82 3.93
CA THR A 26 7.39 6.00 3.05
C THR A 26 7.88 6.12 1.62
N THR A 27 7.16 5.49 0.69
CA THR A 27 7.41 5.60 -0.74
C THR A 27 6.11 5.53 -1.52
N VAL A 28 6.11 6.10 -2.71
CA VAL A 28 5.08 5.85 -3.74
C VAL A 28 5.71 5.06 -4.87
N GLU A 29 5.34 3.79 -5.00
CA GLU A 29 5.79 2.93 -6.11
C GLU A 29 4.56 2.49 -6.93
N LYS A 30 4.58 2.73 -8.25
CA LYS A 30 3.48 2.37 -9.18
C LYS A 30 2.09 2.87 -8.73
N GLY A 31 2.03 4.06 -8.14
CA GLY A 31 0.77 4.65 -7.62
C GLY A 31 0.31 4.11 -6.26
N MET A 32 1.04 3.16 -5.67
CA MET A 32 0.77 2.59 -4.35
C MET A 32 1.63 3.25 -3.29
N ARG A 33 1.00 3.82 -2.25
CA ARG A 33 1.69 4.30 -1.04
C ARG A 33 2.10 3.09 -0.19
N ILE A 34 3.39 2.94 0.07
CA ILE A 34 3.92 1.86 0.91
C ILE A 34 4.61 2.49 2.12
N ILE A 35 4.27 2.00 3.31
CA ILE A 35 4.95 2.33 4.57
C ILE A 35 5.73 1.11 5.00
N THR A 36 7.04 1.25 5.18
CA THR A 36 7.92 0.20 5.68
C THR A 36 8.36 0.49 7.10
N VAL A 37 8.44 -0.56 7.93
CA VAL A 37 8.98 -0.48 9.29
C VAL A 37 10.02 -1.58 9.41
N VAL A 38 11.29 -1.20 9.39
CA VAL A 38 12.42 -2.10 9.61
C VAL A 38 13.03 -1.75 10.97
N LEU A 39 12.97 -2.70 11.89
CA LEU A 39 13.53 -2.55 13.24
C LEU A 39 14.73 -3.48 13.38
N ASN A 40 15.77 -3.01 14.06
CA ASN A 40 16.96 -3.79 14.39
C ASN A 40 17.55 -4.54 13.17
N ALA A 41 17.86 -3.83 12.09
CA ALA A 41 18.48 -4.44 10.92
C ALA A 41 19.87 -5.01 11.27
N ASP A 42 20.10 -6.27 10.91
CA ASP A 42 21.35 -6.99 11.14
C ASP A 42 22.54 -6.36 10.38
N GLN A 43 23.76 -6.77 10.73
CA GLN A 43 24.99 -6.42 10.01
C GLN A 43 25.32 -4.91 10.01
N GLN A 44 24.78 -4.15 10.96
CA GLN A 44 25.10 -2.71 11.10
C GLN A 44 26.61 -2.45 11.28
N ASP A 45 27.35 -3.40 11.88
CA ASP A 45 28.79 -3.30 12.15
C ASP A 45 29.63 -3.37 10.87
N SER A 46 29.15 -4.09 9.84
CA SER A 46 29.83 -4.23 8.54
C SER A 46 29.18 -3.41 7.43
N ASN A 47 27.95 -2.92 7.64
CA ASN A 47 27.20 -2.10 6.70
C ASN A 47 26.42 -0.98 7.42
N THR A 48 26.96 0.24 7.40
CA THR A 48 26.32 1.44 7.95
C THR A 48 24.91 1.73 7.39
N TYR A 49 24.58 1.18 6.22
CA TYR A 49 23.29 1.35 5.54
C TYR A 49 22.37 0.13 5.65
N ALA A 50 22.66 -0.85 6.52
CA ALA A 50 21.92 -2.10 6.64
C ALA A 50 20.39 -1.92 6.67
N ARG A 51 19.89 -0.97 7.46
CA ARG A 51 18.46 -0.62 7.55
C ARG A 51 17.83 -0.21 6.20
N PHE A 52 18.59 0.50 5.37
CA PHE A 52 18.15 0.96 4.05
C PHE A 52 18.28 -0.15 3.02
N THR A 53 19.33 -0.98 3.09
CA THR A 53 19.46 -2.19 2.27
C THR A 53 18.28 -3.11 2.51
N ALA A 54 17.97 -3.43 3.78
CA ALA A 54 16.82 -4.26 4.14
C ALA A 54 15.49 -3.65 3.68
N THR A 55 15.33 -2.33 3.83
CA THR A 55 14.13 -1.63 3.34
C THR A 55 14.00 -1.69 1.82
N SER A 56 15.10 -1.53 1.08
CA SER A 56 15.09 -1.66 -0.38
C SER A 56 14.70 -3.07 -0.81
N SER A 57 15.28 -4.09 -0.18
CA SER A 57 14.92 -5.50 -0.46
C SER A 57 13.45 -5.80 -0.16
N LEU A 58 12.90 -5.25 0.93
CA LEU A 58 11.48 -5.37 1.25
C LEU A 58 10.60 -4.70 0.19
N LEU A 59 10.98 -3.50 -0.27
CA LEU A 59 10.25 -2.79 -1.32
C LEU A 59 10.34 -3.52 -2.66
N ASP A 60 11.48 -4.11 -3.01
CA ASP A 60 11.63 -4.93 -4.22
C ASP A 60 10.71 -6.15 -4.18
N TYR A 61 10.62 -6.83 -3.04
CA TYR A 61 9.66 -7.91 -2.83
C TYR A 61 8.22 -7.44 -3.03
N VAL A 62 7.83 -6.32 -2.38
CA VAL A 62 6.46 -5.79 -2.50
C VAL A 62 6.14 -5.42 -3.94
N SER A 63 7.03 -4.70 -4.63
CA SER A 63 6.81 -4.23 -6.00
C SER A 63 6.84 -5.34 -7.06
N ALA A 64 7.46 -6.49 -6.76
CA ALA A 64 7.42 -7.69 -7.60
C ALA A 64 6.16 -8.53 -7.36
N ASN A 65 5.62 -8.54 -6.13
CA ASN A 65 4.54 -9.44 -5.75
C ASN A 65 3.17 -8.78 -5.67
N PHE A 66 3.07 -7.46 -5.54
CA PHE A 66 1.81 -6.75 -5.32
C PHE A 66 1.64 -5.58 -6.28
N ALA A 67 0.39 -5.29 -6.64
CA ALA A 67 0.01 -4.15 -7.45
C ALA A 67 -1.31 -3.55 -6.93
N LEU A 68 -1.47 -2.25 -7.14
CA LEU A 68 -2.73 -1.56 -6.87
C LEU A 68 -3.64 -1.74 -8.09
N LYS A 69 -4.84 -2.32 -7.89
CA LYS A 69 -5.82 -2.54 -8.95
C LYS A 69 -7.11 -1.79 -8.63
N THR A 70 -7.50 -0.88 -9.51
CA THR A 70 -8.82 -0.22 -9.45
C THR A 70 -9.91 -1.24 -9.76
N VAL A 71 -10.89 -1.36 -8.86
CA VAL A 71 -12.02 -2.29 -8.97
C VAL A 71 -13.34 -1.58 -9.26
N VAL A 72 -13.43 -0.28 -8.96
CA VAL A 72 -14.58 0.59 -9.28
C VAL A 72 -14.03 1.98 -9.58
N GLN A 73 -14.40 2.56 -10.72
CA GLN A 73 -14.02 3.94 -11.00
C GLN A 73 -14.99 4.91 -10.33
N LYS A 74 -14.52 6.12 -10.06
CA LYS A 74 -15.37 7.22 -9.59
C LYS A 74 -16.60 7.37 -10.51
N GLY A 75 -17.78 7.42 -9.89
CA GLY A 75 -19.06 7.59 -10.58
C GLY A 75 -19.68 6.28 -11.07
N GLU A 76 -18.96 5.15 -11.00
CA GLU A 76 -19.50 3.84 -11.36
C GLU A 76 -20.14 3.14 -10.15
N THR A 77 -21.02 2.19 -10.44
CA THR A 77 -21.57 1.27 -9.43
C THR A 77 -20.70 0.02 -9.35
N TYR A 78 -20.62 -0.59 -8.17
CA TYR A 78 -20.04 -1.92 -8.03
C TYR A 78 -21.16 -2.97 -8.18
N LYS A 79 -21.07 -3.84 -9.19
CA LYS A 79 -22.03 -4.95 -9.43
C LYS A 79 -23.50 -4.52 -9.36
N ASP A 80 -23.85 -3.38 -9.99
CA ASP A 80 -25.20 -2.81 -9.99
C ASP A 80 -25.80 -2.57 -8.59
N SER A 81 -24.93 -2.28 -7.60
CA SER A 81 -25.34 -1.98 -6.24
C SER A 81 -26.34 -0.83 -6.17
N LYS A 82 -27.40 -1.04 -5.38
CA LYS A 82 -28.50 -0.08 -5.17
C LYS A 82 -28.86 -0.03 -3.69
N VAL A 83 -29.32 1.14 -3.26
CA VAL A 83 -29.81 1.36 -1.90
C VAL A 83 -31.28 1.74 -1.97
N THR A 84 -32.08 1.16 -1.07
CA THR A 84 -33.50 1.50 -0.92
C THR A 84 -33.64 2.88 -0.28
N VAL A 85 -34.53 3.69 -0.82
CA VAL A 85 -34.82 5.03 -0.30
C VAL A 85 -36.29 5.09 0.11
N LEU A 86 -36.56 5.59 1.31
CA LEU A 86 -37.91 5.85 1.78
C LEU A 86 -38.36 7.23 1.28
N ASP A 87 -39.61 7.34 0.85
CA ASP A 87 -40.23 8.57 0.35
C ASP A 87 -39.47 9.23 -0.83
N GLY A 88 -38.77 8.41 -1.61
CA GLY A 88 -38.08 8.82 -2.83
C GLY A 88 -39.02 8.90 -4.03
N LYS A 89 -38.60 9.61 -5.08
CA LYS A 89 -39.26 9.51 -6.40
C LYS A 89 -39.14 8.11 -7.00
N GLU A 90 -38.06 7.41 -6.64
CA GLU A 90 -37.80 6.01 -6.99
C GLU A 90 -37.51 5.24 -5.69
N ASP A 91 -37.93 3.97 -5.62
CA ASP A 91 -37.76 3.12 -4.43
C ASP A 91 -36.29 2.71 -4.19
N LYS A 92 -35.45 2.81 -5.23
CA LYS A 92 -34.04 2.43 -5.20
C LYS A 92 -33.19 3.39 -6.02
N VAL A 93 -32.05 3.78 -5.49
CA VAL A 93 -31.04 4.58 -6.19
C VAL A 93 -29.73 3.81 -6.33
N ALA A 94 -28.99 4.06 -7.40
CA ALA A 94 -27.69 3.46 -7.64
C ALA A 94 -26.66 3.93 -6.59
N ALA A 95 -25.92 2.99 -6.01
CA ALA A 95 -24.79 3.28 -5.13
C ALA A 95 -23.53 3.45 -5.98
N ILE A 96 -23.06 4.69 -6.09
CA ILE A 96 -21.87 5.03 -6.89
C ILE A 96 -20.64 5.29 -6.04
N ALA A 97 -19.47 4.99 -6.58
CA ALA A 97 -18.21 5.31 -5.94
C ALA A 97 -17.94 6.83 -6.00
N LYS A 98 -17.69 7.46 -4.83
CA LYS A 98 -17.33 8.90 -4.76
C LYS A 98 -15.93 9.20 -5.32
N SER A 99 -15.05 8.21 -5.28
CA SER A 99 -13.68 8.22 -5.79
C SER A 99 -13.32 6.83 -6.27
N ASP A 100 -12.24 6.69 -7.05
CA ASP A 100 -11.74 5.38 -7.46
C ASP A 100 -11.51 4.49 -6.23
N ILE A 101 -12.01 3.27 -6.31
CA ILE A 101 -11.80 2.24 -5.30
C ILE A 101 -10.76 1.29 -5.86
N ALA A 102 -9.61 1.23 -5.21
CA ALA A 102 -8.52 0.34 -5.58
C ALA A 102 -8.15 -0.58 -4.41
N ILE A 103 -7.73 -1.79 -4.76
CA ILE A 103 -7.28 -2.80 -3.80
C ILE A 103 -5.84 -3.20 -4.09
N VAL A 104 -5.09 -3.56 -3.05
CA VAL A 104 -3.79 -4.20 -3.21
C VAL A 104 -4.02 -5.67 -3.50
N GLN A 105 -3.46 -6.14 -4.62
CA GLN A 105 -3.62 -7.51 -5.06
C GLN A 105 -2.27 -8.15 -5.38
N ARG A 106 -2.13 -9.44 -5.06
CA ARG A 106 -0.94 -10.20 -5.44
C ARG A 106 -0.93 -10.43 -6.95
N VAL A 107 0.18 -10.10 -7.60
CA VAL A 107 0.39 -10.32 -9.04
C VAL A 107 0.26 -11.83 -9.33
N GLY A 108 -0.54 -12.17 -10.35
CA GLY A 108 -0.81 -13.57 -10.73
C GLY A 108 -1.90 -14.27 -9.92
N SER A 109 -2.49 -13.64 -8.91
CA SER A 109 -3.73 -14.13 -8.27
C SER A 109 -4.96 -13.54 -8.95
N GLU A 110 -6.05 -14.31 -9.07
CA GLU A 110 -7.34 -13.74 -9.44
C GLU A 110 -7.96 -13.00 -8.25
N ALA A 111 -8.72 -11.94 -8.52
CA ALA A 111 -9.32 -11.12 -7.46
C ALA A 111 -10.50 -11.86 -6.85
N THR A 112 -10.27 -12.67 -5.82
CA THR A 112 -11.37 -13.22 -5.03
C THR A 112 -12.01 -12.07 -4.27
N SER A 113 -13.18 -11.61 -4.72
CA SER A 113 -13.95 -10.60 -3.99
C SER A 113 -14.42 -11.18 -2.66
N ALA A 114 -13.65 -10.96 -1.59
CA ALA A 114 -14.01 -11.34 -0.23
C ALA A 114 -15.01 -10.35 0.41
N LEU A 115 -15.35 -9.25 -0.29
CA LEU A 115 -16.36 -8.29 0.18
C LEU A 115 -17.75 -8.82 -0.15
N GLN A 116 -18.39 -9.44 0.84
CA GLN A 116 -19.84 -9.62 0.89
C GLN A 116 -20.41 -8.38 1.60
N PHE A 117 -21.29 -7.65 0.90
CA PHE A 117 -22.15 -6.61 1.47
C PHE A 117 -23.58 -7.14 1.49
#